data_AF-A0A6G9I2M9-F1
#
_entry.id   AF-A0A6G9I2M9-F1
#
_cell.length_a   1.000
_cell.length_b   1.000
_cell.length_c   1.000
_cell.angle_alpha   90.00
_cell.angle_beta   90.00
_cell.angle_gamma   90.00
#
_symmetry.space_group_name_H-M   'P 1'
#
loop_
_entity.id
_entity.type
_entity.pdbx_description
1 polymer ?
#
loop_
_entity_poly.entity_id
_entity_poly.type
_entity_poly.pdbx_seq_one_letter_code
_entity_poly.pdbx_strand_id
1 'polypeptide(L)'
;MLIHSAIESLSNKRHQYILLMRLGTDDSPHSLADIAVKLGISRERVRQLQERALGLLAAKSRYEGTPGACLKALINSIGNSPYDIAVWIYRIVHRDFVTSSELAAKFIIFAAGIPKARRDEIKNSLSLISQLQKQKLRERRAELAHAHAQERARIKKERVEFIFSKWLDNTHWPKYIAPPPPVEQLCSQRAVNDTDISGFFYSQKLGRTVQYESGLEFKIMNLLECCDQVLFYQEQPFSIPYCFKNKSKKYYPDLLIATVDGRCLLMEVKPTDRMTLSLTRIKSNAGRKWAHTRGWGWLVISDRFSLRQLEEHAISTNTWKLIEAELKTSRILAWREMMELRTRYEIHRLDLIAYIIQSGAEVDNFYRITPKISNNTSNQRQPNESDCHN
;
A
#
# COMPACT_ATOMS: atom_id res chain seq x y z
N MET A 1 27.09 -30.23 -25.24
CA MET A 1 27.72 -30.96 -26.37
C MET A 1 27.32 -32.43 -26.43
N LEU A 2 27.74 -33.31 -25.49
CA LEU A 2 27.46 -34.76 -25.59
C LEU A 2 25.97 -35.13 -25.76
N ILE A 3 25.05 -34.44 -25.08
CA ILE A 3 23.61 -34.69 -25.22
C ILE A 3 23.10 -34.29 -26.60
N HIS A 4 23.54 -33.14 -27.12
CA HIS A 4 23.17 -32.67 -28.45
C HIS A 4 23.67 -33.67 -29.51
N SER A 5 24.94 -34.07 -29.46
CA SER A 5 25.50 -35.09 -30.34
C SER A 5 24.81 -36.46 -30.19
N ALA A 6 24.37 -36.83 -28.98
CA ALA A 6 23.57 -38.04 -28.77
C ALA A 6 22.22 -37.94 -29.50
N ILE A 7 21.55 -36.77 -29.43
CA ILE A 7 20.28 -36.51 -30.13
C ILE A 7 20.49 -36.56 -31.66
N GLU A 8 21.50 -35.90 -32.19
CA GLU A 8 21.83 -35.90 -33.62
C GLU A 8 22.14 -37.29 -34.16
N SER A 9 22.60 -38.21 -33.31
CA SER A 9 22.86 -39.59 -33.73
C SER A 9 21.59 -40.39 -34.05
N LEU A 10 20.39 -39.96 -33.63
CA LEU A 10 19.15 -40.73 -33.84
C LEU A 10 18.76 -40.79 -35.32
N SER A 11 18.47 -41.96 -35.90
CA SER A 11 18.13 -42.04 -37.34
C SER A 11 16.81 -41.34 -37.73
N ASN A 12 15.87 -41.21 -36.80
CA ASN A 12 14.56 -40.61 -37.07
C ASN A 12 14.61 -39.08 -36.91
N LYS A 13 14.52 -38.35 -38.03
CA LYS A 13 14.55 -36.87 -38.07
C LYS A 13 13.45 -36.20 -37.24
N ARG A 14 12.26 -36.82 -37.14
CA ARG A 14 11.17 -36.29 -36.31
C ARG A 14 11.48 -36.41 -34.81
N HIS A 15 12.12 -37.50 -34.40
CA HIS A 15 12.60 -37.65 -33.02
C HIS A 15 13.73 -36.67 -32.70
N GLN A 16 14.70 -36.50 -33.61
CA GLN A 16 15.77 -35.49 -33.47
C GLN A 16 15.16 -34.10 -33.24
N TYR A 17 14.28 -33.67 -34.14
CA TYR A 17 13.63 -32.37 -34.09
C TYR A 17 12.93 -32.13 -32.75
N ILE A 18 12.08 -33.07 -32.30
CA ILE A 18 11.37 -32.92 -31.03
C ILE A 18 12.35 -32.75 -29.86
N LEU A 19 13.41 -33.55 -29.78
CA LEU A 19 14.35 -33.49 -28.68
C LEU A 19 15.21 -32.20 -28.71
N LEU A 20 15.67 -31.76 -29.87
CA LEU A 20 16.44 -30.51 -30.03
C LEU A 20 15.60 -29.28 -29.62
N MET A 21 14.34 -29.22 -30.08
CA MET A 21 13.42 -28.13 -29.72
C MET A 21 13.09 -28.11 -28.21
N ARG A 22 13.01 -29.29 -27.57
CA ARG A 22 12.78 -29.41 -26.11
C ARG A 22 14.02 -29.04 -25.29
N LEU A 23 15.20 -29.30 -25.84
CA LEU A 23 16.48 -28.97 -25.23
C LEU A 23 16.81 -27.47 -25.35
N GLY A 24 16.38 -26.82 -26.44
CA GLY A 24 16.61 -25.40 -26.72
C GLY A 24 18.00 -25.12 -27.31
N THR A 25 18.43 -25.92 -28.28
CA THR A 25 19.79 -25.79 -28.88
C THR A 25 19.85 -24.76 -30.01
N ASP A 26 18.72 -24.47 -30.65
CA ASP A 26 18.66 -23.61 -31.85
C ASP A 26 17.94 -22.27 -31.56
N ASP A 27 17.27 -22.15 -30.40
CA ASP A 27 16.56 -20.98 -29.86
C ASP A 27 16.08 -21.31 -28.40
N SER A 28 15.13 -20.57 -27.85
CA SER A 28 14.45 -20.88 -26.58
C SER A 28 13.81 -22.30 -26.55
N PRO A 29 13.82 -23.00 -25.39
CA PRO A 29 13.18 -24.30 -25.26
C PRO A 29 11.68 -24.25 -25.50
N HIS A 30 11.18 -25.10 -26.40
CA HIS A 30 9.77 -25.12 -26.76
C HIS A 30 8.95 -26.04 -25.84
N SER A 31 7.70 -25.67 -25.56
CA SER A 31 6.77 -26.55 -24.86
C SER A 31 6.29 -27.68 -25.78
N LEU A 32 5.72 -28.74 -25.19
CA LEU A 32 5.07 -29.81 -25.98
C LEU A 32 3.90 -29.27 -26.82
N ALA A 33 3.25 -28.19 -26.38
CA ALA A 33 2.15 -27.57 -27.12
C ALA A 33 2.67 -26.80 -28.35
N ASP A 34 3.77 -26.07 -28.21
CA ASP A 34 4.36 -25.30 -29.32
C ASP A 34 4.83 -26.24 -30.44
N ILE A 35 5.47 -27.36 -30.05
CA ILE A 35 5.91 -28.39 -30.99
C ILE A 35 4.70 -29.09 -31.64
N ALA A 36 3.62 -29.30 -30.89
CA ALA A 36 2.38 -29.90 -31.40
C ALA A 36 1.75 -29.05 -32.50
N VAL A 37 1.67 -27.74 -32.29
CA VAL A 37 1.22 -26.77 -33.30
C VAL A 37 2.12 -26.83 -34.54
N LYS A 38 3.45 -26.76 -34.37
CA LYS A 38 4.41 -26.80 -35.49
C LYS A 38 4.34 -28.09 -36.31
N LEU A 39 4.05 -29.23 -35.69
CA LEU A 39 4.01 -30.54 -36.35
C LEU A 39 2.60 -31.00 -36.74
N GLY A 40 1.56 -30.19 -36.51
CA GLY A 40 0.17 -30.54 -36.81
C GLY A 40 -0.33 -31.80 -36.09
N ILE A 41 0.12 -32.05 -34.86
CA ILE A 41 -0.27 -33.23 -34.06
C ILE A 41 -0.68 -32.82 -32.65
N SER A 42 -1.31 -33.72 -31.89
CA SER A 42 -1.69 -33.43 -30.50
C SER A 42 -0.47 -33.31 -29.58
N ARG A 43 -0.60 -32.49 -28.51
CA ARG A 43 0.39 -32.38 -27.42
C ARG A 43 0.78 -33.74 -26.85
N GLU A 44 -0.20 -34.62 -26.66
CA GLU A 44 0.03 -35.96 -26.14
C GLU A 44 0.83 -36.82 -27.13
N ARG A 45 0.59 -36.67 -28.44
CA ARG A 45 1.39 -37.37 -29.45
C ARG A 45 2.84 -36.92 -29.45
N VAL A 46 3.11 -35.62 -29.28
CA VAL A 46 4.48 -35.10 -29.13
C VAL A 46 5.15 -35.71 -27.89
N ARG A 47 4.43 -35.77 -26.75
CA ARG A 47 4.93 -36.39 -25.52
C ARG A 47 5.34 -37.85 -25.74
N GLN A 48 4.48 -38.65 -26.38
CA GLN A 48 4.77 -40.05 -26.69
C GLN A 48 6.01 -40.21 -27.58
N LEU A 49 6.15 -39.36 -28.61
CA LEU A 49 7.32 -39.36 -29.49
C LEU A 49 8.59 -38.94 -28.75
N GLN A 50 8.51 -37.96 -27.84
CA GLN A 50 9.61 -37.58 -26.97
C GLN A 50 10.05 -38.76 -26.09
N GLU A 51 9.13 -39.43 -25.40
CA GLU A 51 9.46 -40.58 -24.54
C GLU A 51 10.08 -41.73 -25.34
N ARG A 52 9.55 -42.00 -26.54
CA ARG A 52 10.12 -43.00 -27.45
C ARG A 52 11.55 -42.63 -27.87
N ALA A 53 11.78 -41.36 -28.23
CA ALA A 53 13.08 -40.86 -28.63
C ALA A 53 14.11 -40.94 -27.48
N LEU A 54 13.72 -40.57 -26.26
CA LEU A 54 14.55 -40.72 -25.06
C LEU A 54 14.91 -42.20 -24.80
N GLY A 55 13.97 -43.12 -25.00
CA GLY A 55 14.23 -44.56 -24.90
C GLY A 55 15.27 -45.05 -25.93
N LEU A 56 15.23 -44.52 -27.16
CA LEU A 56 16.22 -44.84 -28.19
C LEU A 56 17.61 -44.28 -27.85
N LEU A 57 17.71 -43.08 -27.27
CA LEU A 57 18.97 -42.55 -26.75
C LEU A 57 19.58 -43.46 -25.70
N ALA A 58 18.76 -43.90 -24.74
CA ALA A 58 19.18 -44.82 -23.70
C ALA A 58 19.67 -46.15 -24.27
N ALA A 59 19.01 -46.69 -25.29
CA ALA A 59 19.45 -47.91 -25.97
C ALA A 59 20.81 -47.72 -26.67
N LYS A 60 21.02 -46.58 -27.34
CA LYS A 60 22.28 -46.28 -28.06
C LYS A 60 23.50 -46.18 -27.15
N SER A 61 23.32 -45.71 -25.92
CA SER A 61 24.43 -45.60 -24.94
C SER A 61 25.13 -46.93 -24.59
N ARG A 62 24.55 -48.07 -25.00
CA ARG A 62 25.12 -49.42 -24.80
C ARG A 62 26.30 -49.71 -25.74
N TYR A 63 26.37 -49.02 -26.87
CA TYR A 63 27.42 -49.21 -27.86
C TYR A 63 28.60 -48.27 -27.56
N GLU A 64 29.80 -48.83 -27.50
CA GLU A 64 31.03 -48.06 -27.32
C GLU A 64 31.26 -47.08 -28.47
N GLY A 65 31.98 -45.99 -28.21
CA GLY A 65 32.20 -44.90 -29.17
C GLY A 65 31.00 -43.97 -29.39
N THR A 66 29.83 -44.24 -28.79
CA THR A 66 28.69 -43.32 -28.87
C THR A 66 28.78 -42.17 -27.85
N PRO A 67 28.20 -40.99 -28.14
CA PRO A 67 28.17 -39.87 -27.17
C PRO A 67 27.49 -40.26 -25.84
N GLY A 68 26.50 -41.16 -25.89
CA GLY A 68 25.82 -41.69 -24.72
C GLY A 68 26.72 -42.59 -23.86
N ALA A 69 27.56 -43.42 -24.49
CA ALA A 69 28.56 -44.23 -23.78
C ALA A 69 29.63 -43.34 -23.10
N CYS A 70 30.08 -42.27 -23.78
CA CYS A 70 30.98 -41.28 -23.17
C CYS A 70 30.33 -40.57 -21.98
N LEU A 71 29.07 -40.14 -22.11
CA LEU A 71 28.33 -39.52 -21.01
C LEU A 71 28.15 -40.49 -19.83
N LYS A 72 27.89 -41.77 -20.12
CA LYS A 72 27.81 -42.83 -19.11
C LYS A 72 29.14 -43.03 -18.38
N ALA A 73 30.26 -43.03 -19.10
CA ALA A 73 31.59 -43.12 -18.50
C ALA A 73 31.89 -41.93 -17.58
N LEU A 74 31.52 -40.70 -18.00
CA LEU A 74 31.64 -39.51 -17.17
C LEU A 74 30.77 -39.58 -15.90
N ILE A 75 29.56 -40.12 -16.00
CA ILE A 75 28.71 -40.28 -14.81
C ILE A 75 29.30 -41.33 -13.87
N ASN A 76 29.82 -42.43 -14.40
CA ASN A 76 30.43 -43.49 -13.60
C ASN A 76 31.72 -43.04 -12.89
N SER A 77 32.47 -42.08 -13.46
CA SER A 77 33.69 -41.56 -12.80
C SER A 77 33.41 -40.67 -11.60
N ILE A 78 32.17 -40.15 -11.45
CA ILE A 78 31.73 -39.39 -10.27
C ILE A 78 31.59 -40.32 -9.06
N GLY A 79 31.28 -41.60 -9.30
CA GLY A 79 31.08 -42.62 -8.26
C GLY A 79 29.79 -43.41 -8.46
N ASN A 80 29.55 -44.36 -7.54
CA ASN A 80 28.37 -45.22 -7.62
C ASN A 80 27.13 -44.68 -6.89
N SER A 81 27.30 -43.71 -6.00
CA SER A 81 26.23 -43.12 -5.20
C SER A 81 25.20 -42.37 -6.08
N PRO A 82 23.90 -42.71 -6.00
CA PRO A 82 22.84 -41.93 -6.65
C PRO A 82 22.81 -40.47 -6.21
N TYR A 83 23.22 -40.18 -4.97
CA TYR A 83 23.27 -38.82 -4.44
C TYR A 83 24.35 -37.97 -5.11
N ASP A 84 25.57 -38.51 -5.26
CA ASP A 84 26.68 -37.77 -5.88
C ASP A 84 26.42 -37.48 -7.35
N ILE A 85 25.83 -38.45 -8.05
CA ILE A 85 25.35 -38.28 -9.42
C ILE A 85 24.26 -37.20 -9.47
N ALA A 86 23.30 -37.20 -8.54
CA ALA A 86 22.26 -36.18 -8.46
C ALA A 86 22.84 -34.78 -8.18
N VAL A 87 23.83 -34.64 -7.30
CA VAL A 87 24.52 -33.36 -7.04
C VAL A 87 25.21 -32.85 -8.32
N TRP A 88 25.91 -33.73 -9.03
CA TRP A 88 26.56 -33.37 -10.28
C TRP A 88 25.55 -32.96 -11.38
N ILE A 89 24.49 -33.76 -11.56
CA ILE A 89 23.39 -33.42 -12.49
C ILE A 89 22.78 -32.08 -12.11
N TYR A 90 22.45 -31.85 -10.83
CA TYR A 90 21.87 -30.60 -10.35
C TYR A 90 22.76 -29.41 -10.71
N ARG A 91 24.07 -29.48 -10.49
CA ARG A 91 25.03 -28.41 -10.81
C ARG A 91 25.07 -28.11 -12.30
N ILE A 92 25.19 -29.13 -13.14
CA ILE A 92 25.27 -28.98 -14.60
C ILE A 92 23.97 -28.40 -15.15
N VAL A 93 22.84 -28.93 -14.71
CA VAL A 93 21.53 -28.50 -15.17
C VAL A 93 21.30 -27.01 -14.92
N HIS A 94 21.70 -26.48 -13.77
CA HIS A 94 21.49 -25.06 -13.45
C HIS A 94 22.55 -24.13 -14.06
N ARG A 95 23.66 -24.69 -14.58
CA ARG A 95 24.74 -23.91 -15.19
C ARG A 95 24.67 -23.89 -16.72
N ASP A 96 24.39 -25.04 -17.31
CA ASP A 96 24.66 -25.30 -18.73
C ASP A 96 23.38 -25.49 -19.57
N PHE A 97 22.19 -25.45 -18.96
CA PHE A 97 20.91 -25.68 -19.65
C PHE A 97 19.96 -24.50 -19.50
N VAL A 98 19.31 -24.14 -20.61
CA VAL A 98 18.27 -23.09 -20.67
C VAL A 98 16.87 -23.65 -20.39
N THR A 99 16.69 -24.96 -20.53
CA THR A 99 15.41 -25.65 -20.29
C THR A 99 15.15 -25.91 -18.81
N SER A 100 13.94 -26.40 -18.47
CA SER A 100 13.61 -26.69 -17.07
C SER A 100 14.54 -27.74 -16.47
N SER A 101 14.85 -27.58 -15.19
CA SER A 101 15.85 -28.43 -14.53
C SER A 101 15.45 -29.91 -14.52
N GLU A 102 14.17 -30.20 -14.39
CA GLU A 102 13.63 -31.55 -14.48
C GLU A 102 13.83 -32.16 -15.87
N LEU A 103 13.61 -31.39 -16.93
CA LEU A 103 13.75 -31.88 -18.30
C LEU A 103 15.22 -32.07 -18.68
N ALA A 104 16.09 -31.13 -18.31
CA ALA A 104 17.53 -31.23 -18.51
C ALA A 104 18.12 -32.45 -17.79
N ALA A 105 17.73 -32.68 -16.53
CA ALA A 105 18.11 -33.88 -15.79
C ALA A 105 17.63 -35.16 -16.51
N LYS A 106 16.39 -35.15 -17.02
CA LYS A 106 15.84 -36.26 -17.80
C LYS A 106 16.67 -36.55 -19.05
N PHE A 107 17.09 -35.53 -19.80
CA PHE A 107 17.97 -35.70 -20.96
C PHE A 107 19.30 -36.35 -20.59
N ILE A 108 19.95 -35.88 -19.51
CA ILE A 108 21.23 -36.45 -19.03
C ILE A 108 21.06 -37.93 -18.67
N ILE A 109 20.04 -38.25 -17.87
CA ILE A 109 19.78 -39.61 -17.37
C ILE A 109 19.51 -40.59 -18.51
N PHE A 110 18.70 -40.19 -19.50
CA PHE A 110 18.36 -41.04 -20.65
C PHE A 110 19.50 -41.14 -21.65
N ALA A 111 20.22 -40.05 -21.95
CA ALA A 111 21.37 -40.09 -22.86
C ALA A 111 22.51 -40.98 -22.34
N ALA A 112 22.70 -41.03 -21.02
CA ALA A 112 23.67 -41.93 -20.37
C ALA A 112 23.17 -43.38 -20.24
N GLY A 113 21.91 -43.66 -20.60
CA GLY A 113 21.32 -45.00 -20.51
C GLY A 113 21.26 -45.58 -19.11
N ILE A 114 21.05 -44.75 -18.10
CA ILE A 114 20.95 -45.21 -16.71
C ILE A 114 19.78 -46.21 -16.58
N PRO A 115 19.94 -47.38 -15.92
CA PRO A 115 18.85 -48.34 -15.72
C PRO A 115 17.72 -47.75 -14.87
N LYS A 116 16.47 -48.18 -15.12
CA LYS A 116 15.26 -47.59 -14.50
C LYS A 116 15.36 -47.48 -12.96
N ALA A 117 15.74 -48.55 -12.26
CA ALA A 117 15.86 -48.56 -10.80
C ALA A 117 16.77 -47.42 -10.29
N ARG A 118 17.94 -47.27 -10.91
CA ARG A 118 18.91 -46.22 -10.57
C ARG A 118 18.44 -44.81 -10.95
N ARG A 119 17.59 -44.66 -11.98
CA ARG A 119 16.98 -43.36 -12.31
C ARG A 119 16.06 -42.87 -11.20
N ASP A 120 15.28 -43.77 -10.63
CA ASP A 120 14.30 -43.43 -9.59
C ASP A 120 15.03 -42.97 -8.32
N GLU A 121 16.13 -43.63 -7.95
CA GLU A 121 17.01 -43.20 -6.85
C GLU A 121 17.66 -41.82 -7.08
N ILE A 122 18.20 -41.58 -8.28
CA ILE A 122 18.76 -40.28 -8.67
C ILE A 122 17.68 -39.20 -8.67
N LYS A 123 16.47 -39.50 -9.16
CA LYS A 123 15.34 -38.57 -9.20
C LYS A 123 14.90 -38.18 -7.78
N ASN A 124 14.83 -39.14 -6.86
CA ASN A 124 14.53 -38.87 -5.46
C ASN A 124 15.59 -37.97 -4.82
N SER A 125 16.87 -38.25 -5.09
CA SER A 125 18.00 -37.43 -4.61
C SER A 125 17.94 -36.00 -5.19
N LEU A 126 17.63 -35.84 -6.48
CA LEU A 126 17.44 -34.53 -7.13
C LEU A 126 16.28 -33.73 -6.51
N SER A 127 15.18 -34.42 -6.16
CA SER A 127 14.05 -33.80 -5.47
C SER A 127 14.47 -33.28 -4.10
N LEU A 128 15.17 -34.10 -3.31
CA LEU A 128 15.69 -33.73 -2.00
C LEU A 128 16.65 -32.53 -2.09
N ILE A 129 17.60 -32.55 -3.02
CA ILE A 129 18.53 -31.43 -3.25
C ILE A 129 17.76 -30.15 -3.59
N SER A 130 16.77 -30.23 -4.48
CA SER A 130 15.95 -29.08 -4.88
C SER A 130 15.13 -28.52 -3.71
N GLN A 131 14.59 -29.38 -2.85
CA GLN A 131 13.87 -28.98 -1.64
C GLN A 131 14.80 -28.27 -0.66
N LEU A 132 15.97 -28.83 -0.37
CA LEU A 132 16.97 -28.23 0.52
C LEU A 132 17.44 -26.86 0.03
N GLN A 133 17.67 -26.70 -1.27
CA GLN A 133 18.06 -25.40 -1.84
C GLN A 133 16.94 -24.36 -1.75
N LYS A 134 15.69 -24.77 -2.01
CA LYS A 134 14.52 -23.89 -1.82
C LYS A 134 14.36 -23.49 -0.35
N GLN A 135 14.60 -24.40 0.59
CA GLN A 135 14.55 -24.11 2.02
C GLN A 135 15.63 -23.10 2.42
N LYS A 136 16.90 -23.34 2.06
CA LYS A 136 18.00 -22.40 2.33
C LYS A 136 17.73 -21.00 1.78
N LEU A 137 17.16 -20.91 0.58
CA LEU A 137 16.79 -19.61 -0.01
C LEU A 137 15.68 -18.92 0.78
N ARG A 138 14.69 -19.67 1.30
CA ARG A 138 13.62 -19.12 2.15
C ARG A 138 14.18 -18.62 3.48
N GLU A 139 15.03 -19.40 4.14
CA GLU A 139 15.71 -19.03 5.39
C GLU A 139 16.51 -17.73 5.20
N ARG A 140 17.35 -17.66 4.16
CA ARG A 140 18.12 -16.46 3.86
C ARG A 140 17.26 -15.22 3.58
N ARG A 141 16.12 -15.39 2.90
CA ARG A 141 15.15 -14.30 2.67
C ARG A 141 14.50 -13.85 3.98
N ALA A 142 14.18 -14.78 4.88
CA ALA A 142 13.62 -14.47 6.18
C ALA A 142 14.64 -13.76 7.08
N GLU A 143 15.90 -14.21 7.09
CA GLU A 143 17.01 -13.56 7.79
C GLU A 143 17.22 -12.12 7.31
N LEU A 144 17.28 -11.90 5.99
CA LEU A 144 17.37 -10.55 5.43
C LEU A 144 16.16 -9.69 5.80
N ALA A 145 14.94 -10.25 5.74
CA ALA A 145 13.75 -9.53 6.16
C ALA A 145 13.81 -9.18 7.66
N HIS A 146 14.30 -10.07 8.51
CA HIS A 146 14.46 -9.82 9.94
C HIS A 146 15.56 -8.78 10.21
N ALA A 147 16.71 -8.88 9.54
CA ALA A 147 17.81 -7.93 9.64
C ALA A 147 17.35 -6.50 9.29
N HIS A 148 16.50 -6.35 8.27
CA HIS A 148 15.93 -5.05 7.90
C HIS A 148 14.61 -4.72 8.62
N ALA A 149 14.15 -5.51 9.59
CA ALA A 149 12.92 -5.22 10.33
C ALA A 149 13.10 -4.00 11.24
N GLN A 150 14.26 -3.93 11.93
CA GLN A 150 14.59 -2.80 12.80
C GLN A 150 14.67 -1.49 12.01
N GLU A 151 15.34 -1.51 10.85
CA GLU A 151 15.43 -0.34 9.98
C GLU A 151 14.06 0.08 9.43
N ARG A 152 13.21 -0.87 9.02
CA ARG A 152 11.84 -0.55 8.59
C ARG A 152 10.99 0.04 9.72
N ALA A 153 11.12 -0.49 10.94
CA ALA A 153 10.44 0.06 12.11
C ALA A 153 10.92 1.48 12.41
N ARG A 154 12.24 1.72 12.31
CA ARG A 154 12.85 3.04 12.45
C ARG A 154 12.31 4.03 11.40
N ILE A 155 12.34 3.69 10.11
CA ILE A 155 11.81 4.55 9.03
C ILE A 155 10.32 4.84 9.24
N LYS A 156 9.53 3.83 9.64
CA LYS A 156 8.11 4.02 9.94
C LYS A 156 7.93 5.01 11.10
N LYS A 157 8.73 4.87 12.15
CA LYS A 157 8.71 5.77 13.31
C LYS A 157 9.10 7.19 12.92
N GLU A 158 10.23 7.37 12.24
CA GLU A 158 10.69 8.68 11.74
C GLU A 158 9.63 9.36 10.86
N ARG A 159 8.93 8.59 10.02
CA ARG A 159 7.82 9.10 9.21
C ARG A 159 6.64 9.56 10.06
N VAL A 160 6.27 8.80 11.10
CA VAL A 160 5.20 9.19 12.04
C VAL A 160 5.58 10.48 12.76
N GLU A 161 6.80 10.56 13.29
CA GLU A 161 7.30 11.78 13.95
C GLU A 161 7.27 12.98 13.01
N PHE A 162 7.72 12.82 11.77
CA PHE A 162 7.72 13.88 10.77
C PHE A 162 6.30 14.38 10.45
N ILE A 163 5.35 13.46 10.28
CA ILE A 163 3.95 13.82 10.03
C ILE A 163 3.38 14.59 11.23
N PHE A 164 3.62 14.13 12.45
CA PHE A 164 3.12 14.79 13.64
C PHE A 164 3.75 16.18 13.83
N SER A 165 5.04 16.35 13.58
CA SER A 165 5.69 17.66 13.61
C SER A 165 5.06 18.63 12.59
N LYS A 166 4.68 18.14 11.40
CA LYS A 166 3.89 18.94 10.43
C LYS A 166 2.51 19.30 10.94
N TRP A 167 1.89 18.47 11.79
CA TRP A 167 0.63 18.84 12.43
C TRP A 167 0.81 19.96 13.44
N LEU A 168 1.90 19.92 14.23
CA LEU A 168 2.24 20.98 15.17
C LEU A 168 2.55 22.31 14.45
N ASP A 169 3.28 22.26 13.33
CA ASP A 169 3.56 23.43 12.47
C ASP A 169 2.25 24.05 11.96
N ASN A 170 1.27 23.22 11.60
CA ASN A 170 -0.02 23.67 11.06
C ASN A 170 -1.08 23.97 12.13
N THR A 171 -0.74 23.78 13.41
CA THR A 171 -1.66 24.06 14.52
C THR A 171 -1.71 25.57 14.76
N HIS A 172 -2.91 26.09 14.97
CA HIS A 172 -3.10 27.49 15.35
C HIS A 172 -2.90 27.63 16.86
N TRP A 173 -1.75 28.15 17.26
CA TRP A 173 -1.39 28.36 18.67
C TRP A 173 -1.87 29.73 19.18
N PRO A 174 -2.30 29.82 20.46
CA PRO A 174 -2.49 31.09 21.15
C PRO A 174 -1.13 31.70 21.57
N LYS A 175 -1.13 32.98 21.95
CA LYS A 175 0.09 33.67 22.42
C LYS A 175 0.65 33.06 23.71
N TYR A 176 -0.23 32.66 24.62
CA TYR A 176 0.12 32.01 25.87
C TYR A 176 -0.19 30.53 25.76
N ILE A 177 0.80 29.67 25.97
CA ILE A 177 0.64 28.22 25.93
C ILE A 177 0.56 27.70 27.35
N ALA A 178 -0.45 26.87 27.62
CA ALA A 178 -0.65 26.22 28.91
C ALA A 178 -0.48 24.69 28.77
N PRO A 179 -0.13 23.99 29.88
CA PRO A 179 -0.01 22.55 29.87
C PRO A 179 -1.35 21.85 29.61
N PRO A 180 -1.31 20.55 29.21
CA PRO A 180 -2.51 19.74 29.11
C PRO A 180 -3.17 19.54 30.50
N PRO A 181 -4.48 19.31 30.55
CA PRO A 181 -5.15 18.95 31.80
C PRO A 181 -4.72 17.54 32.25
N PRO A 182 -4.80 17.22 33.56
CA PRO A 182 -4.54 15.87 34.06
C PRO A 182 -5.46 14.84 33.40
N VAL A 183 -4.93 13.64 33.13
CA VAL A 183 -5.64 12.57 32.42
C VAL A 183 -6.89 12.12 33.19
N GLU A 184 -6.87 12.20 34.52
CA GLU A 184 -7.96 11.83 35.41
C GLU A 184 -9.20 12.72 35.25
N GLN A 185 -9.03 13.91 34.68
CA GLN A 185 -10.12 14.86 34.41
C GLN A 185 -10.75 14.65 33.02
N LEU A 186 -10.20 13.74 32.23
CA LEU A 186 -10.59 13.50 30.86
C LEU A 186 -11.38 12.20 30.74
N CYS A 187 -12.54 12.30 30.09
CA CYS A 187 -13.33 11.16 29.67
C CYS A 187 -14.12 11.54 28.42
N SER A 188 -14.54 10.52 27.65
CA SER A 188 -15.42 10.76 26.51
C SER A 188 -16.74 11.35 27.00
N GLN A 189 -17.10 12.52 26.47
CA GLN A 189 -18.28 13.28 26.88
C GLN A 189 -19.56 12.88 26.14
N ARG A 190 -19.50 11.86 25.27
CA ARG A 190 -20.64 11.43 24.46
C ARG A 190 -20.59 9.94 24.16
N ALA A 191 -21.78 9.33 24.17
CA ALA A 191 -21.99 8.01 23.58
C ALA A 191 -22.06 8.11 22.05
N VAL A 192 -21.22 7.33 21.38
CA VAL A 192 -21.20 7.23 19.92
C VAL A 192 -22.22 6.18 19.48
N ASN A 193 -22.93 6.49 18.40
CA ASN A 193 -23.85 5.53 17.79
C ASN A 193 -23.06 4.46 17.05
N ASP A 194 -23.46 3.20 17.19
CA ASP A 194 -22.90 2.12 16.41
C ASP A 194 -23.26 2.28 14.92
N THR A 195 -22.24 2.38 14.08
CA THR A 195 -22.33 2.53 12.63
C THR A 195 -21.31 1.62 11.97
N ASP A 196 -21.51 1.28 10.69
CA ASP A 196 -20.61 0.40 9.92
C ASP A 196 -19.16 0.90 9.81
N ILE A 197 -18.89 2.16 10.17
CA ILE A 197 -17.58 2.80 10.07
C ILE A 197 -16.97 3.18 11.43
N SER A 198 -17.71 3.01 12.52
CA SER A 198 -17.23 3.21 13.89
C SER A 198 -16.65 1.92 14.45
N GLY A 199 -15.85 2.01 15.50
CA GLY A 199 -15.33 0.83 16.16
C GLY A 199 -14.45 1.15 17.35
N PHE A 200 -13.74 0.13 17.81
CA PHE A 200 -12.90 0.19 19.00
C PHE A 200 -11.52 -0.41 18.71
N PHE A 201 -10.49 0.15 19.33
CA PHE A 201 -9.17 -0.50 19.39
C PHE A 201 -8.56 -0.33 20.78
N TYR A 202 -7.67 -1.25 21.14
CA TYR A 202 -6.93 -1.15 22.39
C TYR A 202 -5.71 -0.24 22.19
N SER A 203 -5.66 0.87 22.92
CA SER A 203 -4.49 1.75 22.97
C SER A 203 -3.53 1.27 24.05
N GLN A 204 -2.28 0.98 23.65
CA GLN A 204 -1.21 0.68 24.58
C GLN A 204 -0.76 1.95 25.31
N LYS A 205 -0.72 3.09 24.62
CA LYS A 205 -0.35 4.40 25.18
C LYS A 205 -1.30 4.84 26.29
N LEU A 206 -2.59 4.51 26.20
CA LEU A 206 -3.60 4.87 27.19
C LEU A 206 -3.96 3.72 28.15
N GLY A 207 -3.54 2.49 27.86
CA GLY A 207 -3.88 1.30 28.65
C GLY A 207 -5.38 0.98 28.68
N ARG A 208 -6.14 1.41 27.66
CA ARG A 208 -7.59 1.23 27.57
C ARG A 208 -8.08 1.10 26.14
N THR A 209 -9.31 0.64 25.98
CA THR A 209 -10.01 0.69 24.71
C THR A 209 -10.44 2.12 24.37
N VAL A 210 -10.23 2.52 23.11
CA VAL A 210 -10.58 3.82 22.54
C VAL A 210 -11.61 3.61 21.44
N GLN A 211 -12.61 4.48 21.38
CA GLN A 211 -13.61 4.48 20.32
C GLN A 211 -13.25 5.46 19.21
N TYR A 212 -13.54 5.10 17.96
CA TYR A 212 -13.48 6.00 16.80
C TYR A 212 -14.84 6.01 16.07
N GLU A 213 -15.25 7.17 15.53
CA GLU A 213 -16.50 7.31 14.77
C GLU A 213 -16.28 7.15 13.25
N SER A 214 -15.03 7.18 12.77
CA SER A 214 -14.72 7.09 11.36
C SER A 214 -13.37 6.45 11.06
N GLY A 215 -13.23 5.87 9.86
CA GLY A 215 -11.95 5.34 9.39
C GLY A 215 -10.85 6.41 9.24
N LEU A 216 -11.21 7.69 9.17
CA LEU A 216 -10.25 8.79 9.18
C LEU A 216 -9.72 9.06 10.60
N GLU A 217 -10.61 9.10 11.60
CA GLU A 217 -10.22 9.17 13.01
C GLU A 217 -9.34 7.99 13.40
N PHE A 218 -9.73 6.78 13.01
CA PHE A 218 -8.93 5.58 13.29
C PHE A 218 -7.50 5.69 12.74
N LYS A 219 -7.33 6.20 11.51
CA LYS A 219 -5.99 6.42 10.93
C LYS A 219 -5.16 7.43 11.73
N ILE A 220 -5.79 8.52 12.18
CA ILE A 220 -5.13 9.57 12.97
C ILE A 220 -4.76 9.02 14.35
N MET A 221 -5.67 8.34 15.03
CA MET A 221 -5.42 7.74 16.35
C MET A 221 -4.29 6.71 16.29
N ASN A 222 -4.23 5.87 15.24
CA ASN A 222 -3.09 4.94 15.05
C ASN A 222 -1.75 5.66 14.84
N LEU A 223 -1.75 6.83 14.21
CA LEU A 223 -0.55 7.65 14.07
C LEU A 223 -0.11 8.19 15.43
N LEU A 224 -1.05 8.73 16.21
CA LEU A 224 -0.81 9.24 17.57
C LEU A 224 -0.30 8.12 18.48
N GLU A 225 -0.88 6.92 18.39
CA GLU A 225 -0.48 5.74 19.15
C GLU A 225 1.00 5.39 18.95
N CYS A 226 1.49 5.53 17.71
CA CYS A 226 2.86 5.21 17.32
C CYS A 226 3.84 6.40 17.41
N CYS A 227 3.40 7.58 17.86
CA CYS A 227 4.21 8.78 17.92
C CYS A 227 4.75 9.00 19.34
N ASP A 228 6.07 9.12 19.47
CA ASP A 228 6.75 9.37 20.75
C ASP A 228 6.62 10.84 21.19
N GLN A 229 6.44 11.77 20.26
CA GLN A 229 6.12 13.18 20.61
C GLN A 229 4.76 13.31 21.34
N VAL A 230 3.88 12.31 21.24
CA VAL A 230 2.57 12.28 21.89
C VAL A 230 2.68 11.60 23.26
N LEU A 231 2.38 12.35 24.33
CA LEU A 231 2.31 11.83 25.69
C LEU A 231 1.04 11.00 25.88
N PHE A 232 -0.12 11.58 25.58
CA PHE A 232 -1.42 10.91 25.56
C PHE A 232 -2.39 11.63 24.64
N TYR A 233 -3.53 11.00 24.35
CA TYR A 233 -4.64 11.62 23.64
C TYR A 233 -5.99 11.20 24.27
N GLN A 234 -7.03 11.99 24.05
CA GLN A 234 -8.39 11.72 24.52
C GLN A 234 -9.37 11.96 23.38
N GLU A 235 -10.16 10.96 23.04
CA GLU A 235 -11.31 11.08 22.16
C GLU A 235 -12.46 11.83 22.84
N GLN A 236 -13.13 12.71 22.09
CA GLN A 236 -14.33 13.44 22.52
C GLN A 236 -14.23 14.08 23.92
N PRO A 237 -13.14 14.84 24.18
CA PRO A 237 -12.75 15.23 25.53
C PRO A 237 -13.70 16.24 26.19
N PHE A 238 -14.42 17.04 25.40
CA PHE A 238 -15.17 18.19 25.91
C PHE A 238 -16.50 18.41 25.20
N SER A 239 -17.43 19.06 25.90
CA SER A 239 -18.65 19.62 25.34
C SER A 239 -18.51 21.13 25.19
N ILE A 240 -18.42 21.62 23.95
CA ILE A 240 -18.20 23.03 23.66
C ILE A 240 -19.51 23.67 23.17
N PRO A 241 -20.00 24.73 23.83
CA PRO A 241 -21.20 25.44 23.39
C PRO A 241 -20.91 26.29 22.15
N TYR A 242 -21.89 26.37 21.25
CA TYR A 242 -21.87 27.24 20.08
C TYR A 242 -23.27 27.69 19.68
N CYS A 243 -23.37 28.88 19.09
CA CYS A 243 -24.64 29.40 18.58
C CYS A 243 -24.80 29.07 17.08
N PHE A 244 -25.96 28.52 16.70
CA PHE A 244 -26.30 28.30 15.30
C PHE A 244 -27.78 28.57 15.07
N LYS A 245 -28.09 29.50 14.15
CA LYS A 245 -29.46 29.97 13.88
C LYS A 245 -30.20 30.39 15.16
N ASN A 246 -29.55 31.22 15.99
CA ASN A 246 -30.03 31.71 17.29
C ASN A 246 -30.42 30.63 18.30
N LYS A 247 -29.87 29.41 18.15
CA LYS A 247 -30.03 28.34 19.14
C LYS A 247 -28.67 27.93 19.71
N SER A 248 -28.61 27.80 21.03
CA SER A 248 -27.47 27.20 21.70
C SER A 248 -27.40 25.71 21.38
N LYS A 249 -26.24 25.25 20.96
CA LYS A 249 -25.94 23.86 20.64
C LYS A 249 -24.63 23.46 21.30
N LYS A 250 -24.43 22.17 21.49
CA LYS A 250 -23.17 21.59 21.95
C LYS A 250 -22.53 20.83 20.80
N TYR A 251 -21.21 20.92 20.69
CA TYR A 251 -20.44 20.00 19.85
C TYR A 251 -19.27 19.44 20.65
N TYR A 252 -18.78 18.30 20.20
CA TYR A 252 -17.71 17.54 20.84
C TYR A 252 -16.55 17.49 19.86
N PRO A 253 -15.39 18.09 20.17
CA PRO A 253 -14.18 17.95 19.37
C PRO A 253 -13.76 16.49 19.27
N ASP A 254 -13.13 16.08 18.19
CA ASP A 254 -12.79 14.68 17.98
C ASP A 254 -11.68 14.21 18.93
N LEU A 255 -10.62 15.01 19.13
CA LEU A 255 -9.45 14.62 19.92
C LEU A 255 -8.84 15.79 20.72
N LEU A 256 -8.33 15.51 21.92
CA LEU A 256 -7.30 16.31 22.59
C LEU A 256 -5.98 15.53 22.58
N ILE A 257 -4.87 16.21 22.34
CA ILE A 257 -3.54 15.62 22.25
C ILE A 257 -2.61 16.39 23.18
N ALA A 258 -1.96 15.67 24.08
CA ALA A 258 -0.88 16.16 24.92
C ALA A 258 0.45 15.71 24.35
N THR A 259 1.41 16.62 24.22
CA THR A 259 2.76 16.31 23.76
C THR A 259 3.73 16.19 24.92
N VAL A 260 4.83 15.46 24.72
CA VAL A 260 5.88 15.25 25.73
C VAL A 260 6.59 16.54 26.15
N ASP A 261 6.57 17.57 25.30
CA ASP A 261 7.13 18.89 25.58
C ASP A 261 6.15 19.85 26.28
N GLY A 262 5.02 19.32 26.76
CA GLY A 262 4.06 20.06 27.58
C GLY A 262 3.06 20.91 26.79
N ARG A 263 3.04 20.83 25.46
CA ARG A 263 1.99 21.47 24.66
C ARG A 263 0.72 20.63 24.64
N CYS A 264 -0.40 21.30 24.41
CA CYS A 264 -1.71 20.66 24.28
C CYS A 264 -2.43 21.25 23.08
N LEU A 265 -3.04 20.39 22.25
CA LEU A 265 -3.88 20.83 21.14
C LEU A 265 -5.21 20.08 21.12
N LEU A 266 -6.24 20.80 20.67
CA LEU A 266 -7.55 20.27 20.38
C LEU A 266 -7.69 20.11 18.87
N MET A 267 -8.12 18.93 18.44
CA MET A 267 -8.13 18.50 17.04
C MET A 267 -9.55 18.13 16.59
N GLU A 268 -9.90 18.61 15.40
CA GLU A 268 -11.07 18.20 14.65
C GLU A 268 -10.65 17.44 13.39
N VAL A 269 -11.21 16.26 13.19
CA VAL A 269 -10.94 15.37 12.07
C VAL A 269 -12.07 15.49 11.06
N LYS A 270 -11.77 15.98 9.85
CA LYS A 270 -12.78 16.13 8.79
C LYS A 270 -12.20 15.82 7.41
N PRO A 271 -12.96 15.13 6.54
CA PRO A 271 -12.63 15.06 5.11
C PRO A 271 -12.44 16.46 4.52
N THR A 272 -11.48 16.62 3.60
CA THR A 272 -11.06 17.92 3.04
C THR A 272 -12.21 18.72 2.42
N ASP A 273 -13.16 18.05 1.76
CA ASP A 273 -14.36 18.69 1.19
C ASP A 273 -15.34 19.19 2.26
N ARG A 274 -15.51 18.46 3.35
CA ARG A 274 -16.38 18.85 4.47
C ARG A 274 -15.85 20.01 5.30
N MET A 275 -14.56 20.36 5.17
CA MET A 275 -13.99 21.56 5.80
C MET A 275 -14.60 22.86 5.26
N THR A 276 -15.12 22.83 4.02
CA THR A 276 -15.69 24.02 3.37
C THR A 276 -17.08 24.39 3.87
N LEU A 277 -17.81 23.42 4.43
CA LEU A 277 -19.20 23.58 4.87
C LEU A 277 -19.33 24.66 5.95
N SER A 278 -20.34 25.53 5.81
CA SER A 278 -20.55 26.66 6.71
C SER A 278 -20.68 26.23 8.19
N LEU A 279 -21.36 25.11 8.45
CA LEU A 279 -21.51 24.58 9.81
C LEU A 279 -20.17 24.13 10.41
N THR A 280 -19.29 23.53 9.61
CA THR A 280 -17.95 23.13 10.03
C THR A 280 -17.11 24.35 10.42
N ARG A 281 -17.20 25.44 9.67
CA ARG A 281 -16.51 26.70 10.01
C ARG A 281 -16.98 27.31 11.33
N ILE A 282 -18.29 27.32 11.57
CA ILE A 282 -18.85 27.85 12.83
C ILE A 282 -18.33 27.04 14.02
N LYS A 283 -18.36 25.70 13.93
CA LYS A 283 -17.81 24.82 14.96
C LYS A 283 -16.31 25.03 15.13
N SER A 284 -15.56 25.11 14.03
CA SER A 284 -14.10 25.35 14.05
C SER A 284 -13.73 26.66 14.74
N ASN A 285 -14.46 27.75 14.47
CA ASN A 285 -14.24 29.02 15.15
C ASN A 285 -14.52 28.95 16.65
N ALA A 286 -15.61 28.26 17.05
CA ALA A 286 -15.92 28.04 18.46
C ALA A 286 -14.82 27.21 19.14
N GLY A 287 -14.31 26.17 18.47
CA GLY A 287 -13.24 25.30 18.99
C GLY A 287 -11.93 25.98 19.13
N ARG A 288 -11.53 26.73 18.11
CA ARG A 288 -10.34 27.57 18.16
C ARG A 288 -10.39 28.54 19.34
N LYS A 289 -11.50 29.29 19.48
CA LYS A 289 -11.67 30.25 20.59
C LYS A 289 -11.58 29.53 21.94
N TRP A 290 -12.27 28.40 22.09
CA TRP A 290 -12.32 27.64 23.34
C TRP A 290 -10.98 27.01 23.72
N ALA A 291 -10.21 26.53 22.74
CA ALA A 291 -8.85 26.00 22.95
C ALA A 291 -7.89 27.14 23.32
N HIS A 292 -7.96 28.27 22.63
CA HIS A 292 -7.07 29.41 22.88
C HIS A 292 -7.26 30.05 24.24
N THR A 293 -8.50 30.14 24.74
CA THR A 293 -8.74 30.65 26.11
C THR A 293 -8.12 29.77 27.19
N ARG A 294 -7.74 28.53 26.86
CA ARG A 294 -7.05 27.58 27.74
C ARG A 294 -5.56 27.47 27.45
N GLY A 295 -5.03 28.28 26.53
CA GLY A 295 -3.63 28.20 26.11
C GLY A 295 -3.30 26.95 25.27
N TRP A 296 -4.29 26.34 24.63
CA TRP A 296 -4.11 25.14 23.79
C TRP A 296 -4.17 25.49 22.32
N GLY A 297 -3.47 24.71 21.49
CA GLY A 297 -3.52 24.80 20.04
C GLY A 297 -4.86 24.30 19.47
N TRP A 298 -5.21 24.75 18.27
CA TRP A 298 -6.35 24.25 17.50
C TRP A 298 -5.91 23.74 16.13
N LEU A 299 -6.32 22.53 15.78
CA LEU A 299 -5.98 21.90 14.51
C LEU A 299 -7.23 21.27 13.88
N VAL A 300 -7.47 21.55 12.60
CA VAL A 300 -8.46 20.82 11.81
C VAL A 300 -7.71 20.11 10.69
N ILE A 301 -7.92 18.80 10.55
CA ILE A 301 -7.12 17.98 9.64
C ILE A 301 -7.92 16.88 8.93
N SER A 302 -7.48 16.55 7.72
CA SER A 302 -7.93 15.38 6.96
C SER A 302 -6.82 14.33 6.83
N ASP A 303 -6.97 13.36 5.94
CA ASP A 303 -5.92 12.41 5.59
C ASP A 303 -4.76 13.08 4.81
N ARG A 304 -4.97 14.28 4.26
CA ARG A 304 -4.03 14.93 3.33
C ARG A 304 -3.67 16.37 3.69
N PHE A 305 -4.62 17.14 4.21
CA PHE A 305 -4.45 18.58 4.39
C PHE A 305 -4.99 19.03 5.74
N SER A 306 -4.33 20.02 6.35
CA SER A 306 -4.90 20.80 7.44
C SER A 306 -5.71 21.97 6.90
N LEU A 307 -6.66 22.47 7.69
CA LEU A 307 -7.41 23.68 7.37
C LEU A 307 -6.47 24.87 7.15
N ARG A 308 -5.42 25.01 7.97
CA ARG A 308 -4.42 26.07 7.83
C ARG A 308 -3.72 26.05 6.47
N GLN A 309 -3.35 24.86 5.99
CA GLN A 309 -2.77 24.72 4.64
C GLN A 309 -3.75 25.16 3.55
N LEU A 310 -5.06 24.92 3.72
CA LEU A 310 -6.07 25.38 2.76
C LEU A 310 -6.29 26.89 2.85
N GLU A 311 -6.22 27.47 4.05
CA GLU A 311 -6.28 28.92 4.29
C GLU A 311 -5.07 29.65 3.68
N GLU A 312 -3.88 29.03 3.72
CA GLU A 312 -2.63 29.60 3.21
C GLU A 312 -2.30 29.16 1.76
N HIS A 313 -3.14 28.31 1.15
CA HIS A 313 -2.91 27.78 -0.20
C HIS A 313 -2.90 28.92 -1.24
N ALA A 314 -1.81 29.04 -2.00
CA ALA A 314 -1.67 30.08 -3.01
C ALA A 314 -2.56 29.78 -4.23
N ILE A 315 -3.52 30.67 -4.50
CA ILE A 315 -4.38 30.60 -5.68
C ILE A 315 -3.90 31.65 -6.67
N SER A 316 -3.73 31.26 -7.95
CA SER A 316 -3.33 32.22 -8.97
C SER A 316 -4.39 33.32 -9.13
N THR A 317 -3.95 34.57 -9.37
CA THR A 317 -4.86 35.71 -9.57
C THR A 317 -5.84 35.46 -10.72
N ASN A 318 -5.42 34.73 -11.76
CA ASN A 318 -6.29 34.36 -12.88
C ASN A 318 -7.39 33.38 -12.43
N THR A 319 -7.01 32.30 -11.74
CA THR A 319 -7.94 31.32 -11.19
C THR A 319 -8.96 31.97 -10.25
N TRP A 320 -8.49 32.85 -9.36
CA TRP A 320 -9.37 33.59 -8.45
C TRP A 320 -10.42 34.41 -9.21
N LYS A 321 -9.98 35.21 -10.19
CA LYS A 321 -10.86 36.05 -11.00
C LYS A 321 -11.87 35.24 -11.81
N LEU A 322 -11.47 34.08 -12.34
CA LEU A 322 -12.35 33.19 -13.08
C LEU A 322 -13.47 32.64 -12.21
N ILE A 323 -13.14 32.14 -11.01
CA ILE A 323 -14.14 31.62 -10.07
C ILE A 323 -15.09 32.74 -9.62
N GLU A 324 -14.56 33.93 -9.33
CA GLU A 324 -15.38 35.10 -8.99
C GLU A 324 -16.33 35.52 -10.12
N ALA A 325 -15.83 35.57 -11.37
CA ALA A 325 -16.63 35.98 -12.52
C ALA A 325 -17.78 35.00 -12.77
N GLU A 326 -17.52 33.70 -12.62
CA GLU A 326 -18.55 32.67 -12.78
C GLU A 326 -19.58 32.75 -11.65
N LEU A 327 -19.15 32.94 -10.39
CA LEU A 327 -20.06 33.14 -9.26
C LEU A 327 -20.93 34.39 -9.41
N LYS A 328 -20.38 35.48 -9.98
CA LYS A 328 -21.15 36.71 -10.27
C LYS A 328 -22.18 36.47 -11.37
N THR A 329 -21.85 35.69 -12.39
CA THR A 329 -22.73 35.39 -13.52
C THR A 329 -23.85 34.43 -13.11
N SER A 330 -23.49 33.29 -12.52
CA SER A 330 -24.40 32.18 -12.26
C SER A 330 -25.11 32.29 -10.89
N ARG A 331 -24.63 33.15 -9.98
CA ARG A 331 -25.06 33.32 -8.57
C ARG A 331 -24.90 32.07 -7.68
N ILE A 332 -24.92 30.89 -8.27
CA ILE A 332 -24.71 29.58 -7.66
C ILE A 332 -23.79 28.80 -8.59
N LEU A 333 -22.68 28.30 -8.07
CA LEU A 333 -21.86 27.30 -8.74
C LEU A 333 -22.33 25.91 -8.29
N ALA A 334 -23.14 25.24 -9.12
CA ALA A 334 -23.51 23.84 -8.90
C ALA A 334 -22.51 22.89 -9.58
N TRP A 335 -22.75 21.58 -9.47
CA TRP A 335 -21.82 20.55 -9.93
C TRP A 335 -21.41 20.69 -11.40
N ARG A 336 -22.38 20.96 -12.28
CA ARG A 336 -22.14 21.08 -13.73
C ARG A 336 -21.21 22.25 -14.03
N GLU A 337 -21.55 23.43 -13.53
CA GLU A 337 -20.78 24.66 -13.73
C GLU A 337 -19.38 24.51 -13.15
N MET A 338 -19.25 23.89 -11.97
CA MET A 338 -17.96 23.58 -11.36
C MET A 338 -17.11 22.65 -12.22
N MET A 339 -17.68 21.59 -12.80
CA MET A 339 -16.94 20.67 -13.66
C MET A 339 -16.53 21.35 -14.97
N GLU A 340 -17.38 22.19 -15.55
CA GLU A 340 -17.04 22.98 -16.74
C GLU A 340 -15.88 23.94 -16.46
N LEU A 341 -15.93 24.68 -15.34
CA LEU A 341 -14.87 25.59 -14.91
C LEU A 341 -13.53 24.86 -14.74
N ARG A 342 -13.56 23.70 -14.08
CA ARG A 342 -12.37 22.87 -13.86
C ARG A 342 -11.81 22.27 -15.14
N THR A 343 -12.68 21.87 -16.07
CA THR A 343 -12.25 21.23 -17.32
C THR A 343 -11.72 22.26 -18.32
N ARG A 344 -12.41 23.40 -18.45
CA ARG A 344 -12.07 24.44 -19.42
C ARG A 344 -10.82 25.23 -19.02
N TYR A 345 -10.62 25.46 -17.73
CA TYR A 345 -9.54 26.32 -17.21
C TYR A 345 -8.52 25.56 -16.34
N GLU A 346 -8.58 24.22 -16.36
CA GLU A 346 -7.67 23.32 -15.63
C GLU A 346 -7.57 23.59 -14.11
N ILE A 347 -8.66 24.07 -13.51
CA ILE A 347 -8.67 24.43 -12.09
C ILE A 347 -8.65 23.16 -11.24
N HIS A 348 -7.64 23.07 -10.36
CA HIS A 348 -7.53 21.93 -9.47
C HIS A 348 -8.57 21.99 -8.36
N ARG A 349 -8.96 20.82 -7.87
CA ARG A 349 -9.93 20.70 -6.76
C ARG A 349 -9.47 21.47 -5.52
N LEU A 350 -8.15 21.49 -5.27
CA LEU A 350 -7.58 22.16 -4.11
C LEU A 350 -7.75 23.69 -4.20
N ASP A 351 -7.56 24.28 -5.39
CA ASP A 351 -7.76 25.71 -5.62
C ASP A 351 -9.20 26.14 -5.34
N LEU A 352 -10.17 25.30 -5.72
CA LEU A 352 -11.58 25.58 -5.46
C LEU A 352 -11.90 25.50 -3.96
N ILE A 353 -11.39 24.47 -3.27
CA ILE A 353 -11.57 24.33 -1.81
C ILE A 353 -10.93 25.50 -1.07
N ALA A 354 -9.71 25.86 -1.44
CA ALA A 354 -8.99 27.01 -0.90
C ALA A 354 -9.74 28.31 -1.18
N TYR A 355 -10.24 28.52 -2.41
CA TYR A 355 -11.03 29.69 -2.78
C TYR A 355 -12.26 29.80 -1.88
N ILE A 356 -13.01 28.72 -1.71
CA ILE A 356 -14.18 28.70 -0.83
C ILE A 356 -13.77 29.17 0.56
N ILE A 357 -12.73 28.56 1.14
CA ILE A 357 -12.23 28.87 2.49
C ILE A 357 -11.82 30.34 2.60
N GLN A 358 -10.95 30.82 1.72
CA GLN A 358 -10.35 32.16 1.75
C GLN A 358 -11.34 33.29 1.42
N SER A 359 -12.25 33.08 0.45
CA SER A 359 -13.26 34.08 0.07
C SER A 359 -14.40 34.20 1.09
N GLY A 360 -14.61 33.16 1.91
CA GLY A 360 -15.78 33.06 2.77
C GLY A 360 -17.07 32.72 2.00
N ALA A 361 -16.97 32.21 0.77
CA ALA A 361 -18.09 31.64 0.05
C ALA A 361 -18.75 30.52 0.87
N GLU A 362 -20.06 30.39 0.73
CA GLU A 362 -20.85 29.38 1.45
C GLU A 362 -21.03 28.14 0.60
N VAL A 363 -21.04 26.97 1.26
CA VAL A 363 -21.29 25.68 0.63
C VAL A 363 -22.35 24.94 1.41
N ASP A 364 -23.38 24.50 0.71
CA ASP A 364 -24.44 23.69 1.29
C ASP A 364 -24.15 22.18 1.19
N ASN A 365 -25.07 21.37 1.72
CA ASN A 365 -24.93 19.91 1.71
C ASN A 365 -25.02 19.28 0.31
N PHE A 366 -25.42 20.05 -0.71
CA PHE A 366 -25.45 19.64 -2.11
C PHE A 366 -24.20 20.11 -2.87
N TYR A 367 -23.19 20.62 -2.16
CA TYR A 367 -21.94 21.16 -2.71
C TYR A 367 -22.16 22.31 -3.69
N ARG A 368 -23.25 23.08 -3.50
CA ARG A 368 -23.49 24.31 -4.25
C ARG A 368 -22.76 25.45 -3.57
N ILE A 369 -21.95 26.18 -4.33
CA ILE A 369 -21.17 27.31 -3.82
C ILE A 369 -21.93 28.59 -4.11
N THR A 370 -22.14 29.40 -3.09
CA THR A 370 -22.72 30.75 -3.21
C THR A 370 -21.74 31.81 -2.73
N PRO A 371 -21.79 33.03 -3.28
CA PRO A 371 -21.00 34.15 -2.78
C PRO A 371 -21.23 34.35 -1.27
N LYS A 372 -20.22 34.91 -0.59
CA LYS A 372 -20.37 35.32 0.81
C LYS A 372 -21.56 36.28 0.93
N ILE A 373 -22.54 35.95 1.76
CA ILE A 373 -23.64 36.86 2.05
C ILE A 373 -23.05 38.00 2.89
N SER A 374 -22.87 39.17 2.28
CA SER A 374 -22.63 40.40 3.02
C SER A 374 -23.93 40.76 3.73
N ASN A 375 -24.02 40.44 5.03
CA ASN A 375 -25.06 41.01 5.88
C ASN A 375 -24.79 42.52 6.01
N ASN A 376 -25.24 43.29 5.03
CA ASN A 376 -25.45 44.73 5.17
C ASN A 376 -26.69 44.93 6.04
N THR A 377 -26.51 44.78 7.35
CA THR A 377 -27.30 45.45 8.38
C THR A 377 -26.34 45.77 9.52
N SER A 378 -25.96 47.03 9.56
CA SER A 378 -25.49 47.76 10.73
C SER A 378 -26.35 47.38 11.96
N ASN A 379 -25.69 47.20 13.11
CA ASN A 379 -26.25 46.85 14.44
C ASN A 379 -26.75 45.41 14.67
N GLN A 380 -25.85 44.43 14.58
CA GLN A 380 -25.90 43.30 15.53
C GLN A 380 -24.62 43.30 16.35
N ARG A 381 -24.69 43.95 17.53
CA ARG A 381 -23.80 43.60 18.64
C ARG A 381 -23.92 42.08 18.82
N GLN A 382 -22.79 41.38 18.95
CA GLN A 382 -22.83 40.05 19.56
C GLN A 382 -23.62 40.19 20.87
N PRO A 383 -24.65 39.36 21.12
CA PRO A 383 -25.35 39.42 22.40
C PRO A 383 -24.30 39.21 23.49
N ASN A 384 -24.30 40.09 24.50
CA ASN A 384 -23.55 39.84 25.72
C ASN A 384 -24.03 38.49 26.28
N GLU A 385 -23.12 37.75 26.92
CA GLU A 385 -23.37 36.41 27.51
C GLU A 385 -24.57 36.35 28.48
N SER A 386 -25.12 37.50 28.89
CA SER A 386 -26.35 37.65 29.66
C SER A 386 -27.62 37.20 28.92
N ASP A 387 -27.67 37.21 27.59
CA ASP A 387 -28.91 36.92 26.85
C ASP A 387 -29.13 35.43 26.56
N CYS A 388 -28.19 34.56 26.96
CA CYS A 388 -28.25 33.10 26.76
C CYS A 388 -28.21 32.30 28.07
N HIS A 389 -28.22 32.98 29.22
CA HIS A 389 -28.43 32.39 30.54
C HIS A 389 -29.81 32.82 31.06
N ASN A 390 -30.86 32.30 30.44
CA ASN A 390 -32.20 32.19 31.03
C ASN A 390 -32.85 30.89 30.56
#